data_AF-A0A1B8A765-F1
#
_entry.id   AF-A0A1B8A765-F1
#
_cell.length_a   1.000
_cell.length_b   1.000
_cell.length_c   1.000
_cell.angle_alpha   90.00
_cell.angle_beta   90.00
_cell.angle_gamma   90.00
#
_symmetry.space_group_name_H-M   'P 1'
#
loop_
_entity.id
_entity.type
_entity.pdbx_description
1 polymer ?
#
loop_
_entity_poly.entity_id
_entity_poly.type
_entity_poly.pdbx_seq_one_letter_code
_entity_poly.pdbx_strand_id
1 'polypeptide(L)'
;MLQGRTVEEFSQLPLVQRKSIFGQHLVQPQRVIIEEGDDGHEMNPAIANGVLLLQQLFMGKDEKGKQMIKEAREVHYGENEFWVRLHWLCEFRCDQYDFGTVLPIAPLARRLIVETDLHDGYDAENDMDDNPFYPHDGIGDRKENIDPNHIRPSGDIVARRTRKRLEELFLFVNAEEITLVLRGGGPSDGSDAATRQTIADISVTVKRLIEFFGNRFAIEKWPKNRSRSTRNLVSYWSKPTDLTRRDVNEGRASFQQQMQMDVERWTREPVTIKSPS
;
A
#
# COMPACT_ATOMS: atom_id res chain seq x y z
N MET A 1 24.76 3.68 -19.74
CA MET A 1 23.37 4.09 -19.49
C MET A 1 22.88 5.12 -20.50
N LEU A 2 23.57 6.24 -20.74
CA LEU A 2 23.19 7.20 -21.81
C LEU A 2 23.74 6.82 -23.22
N GLN A 3 24.02 5.54 -23.46
CA GLN A 3 24.60 5.04 -24.72
C GLN A 3 25.87 5.78 -25.19
N GLY A 4 26.76 6.15 -24.25
CA GLY A 4 28.01 6.86 -24.56
C GLY A 4 27.87 8.36 -24.81
N ARG A 5 26.68 8.93 -24.64
CA ARG A 5 26.42 10.38 -24.79
C ARG A 5 26.58 11.12 -23.48
N THR A 6 26.95 12.39 -23.58
CA THR A 6 26.78 13.37 -22.50
C THR A 6 25.30 13.65 -22.24
N VAL A 7 24.97 14.24 -21.09
CA VAL A 7 23.59 14.66 -20.77
C VAL A 7 23.08 15.67 -21.80
N GLU A 8 23.94 16.58 -22.25
CA GLU A 8 23.64 17.55 -23.30
C GLU A 8 23.19 16.86 -24.58
N GLU A 9 24.03 15.98 -25.14
CA GLU A 9 23.73 15.25 -26.38
C GLU A 9 22.49 14.36 -26.22
N PHE A 10 22.32 13.74 -25.06
CA PHE A 10 21.16 12.92 -24.76
C PHE A 10 19.87 13.74 -24.73
N SER A 11 19.91 14.96 -24.18
CA SER A 11 18.74 15.86 -24.12
C SER A 11 18.21 16.28 -25.49
N GLN A 12 19.07 16.26 -26.53
CA GLN A 12 18.70 16.60 -27.90
C GLN A 12 17.98 15.45 -28.65
N LEU A 13 17.99 14.23 -28.11
CA LEU A 13 17.25 13.11 -28.70
C LEU A 13 15.74 13.36 -28.62
N PRO A 14 14.91 12.86 -29.55
CA PRO A 14 13.46 12.89 -29.41
C PRO A 14 12.98 12.27 -28.09
N LEU A 15 11.95 12.84 -27.46
CA LEU A 15 11.42 12.38 -26.16
C LEU A 15 11.13 10.87 -26.14
N VAL A 16 10.55 10.32 -27.21
CA VAL A 16 10.25 8.88 -27.34
C VAL A 16 11.53 8.03 -27.25
N GLN A 17 12.63 8.49 -27.86
CA GLN A 17 13.91 7.78 -27.79
C GLN A 17 14.50 7.87 -26.38
N ARG A 18 14.42 9.04 -25.73
CA ARG A 18 14.90 9.19 -24.34
C ARG A 18 14.13 8.29 -23.39
N LYS A 19 12.80 8.28 -23.44
CA LYS A 19 11.96 7.39 -22.63
C LYS A 19 12.26 5.91 -22.89
N SER A 20 12.48 5.52 -24.15
CA SER A 20 12.87 4.15 -24.49
C SER A 20 14.22 3.76 -23.86
N ILE A 21 15.22 4.65 -23.88
CA ILE A 21 16.53 4.40 -23.25
C ILE A 21 16.41 4.36 -21.73
N PHE A 22 15.61 5.23 -21.12
CA PHE A 22 15.30 5.15 -19.70
C PHE A 22 14.64 3.82 -19.33
N GLY A 23 13.67 3.37 -20.12
CA GLY A 23 12.97 2.09 -19.91
C GLY A 23 13.93 0.90 -19.87
N GLN A 24 14.97 0.90 -20.71
CA GLN A 24 15.99 -0.16 -20.73
C GLN A 24 16.81 -0.27 -19.43
N HIS A 25 16.83 0.78 -18.61
CA HIS A 25 17.66 0.87 -17.42
C HIS A 25 16.88 1.02 -16.11
N LEU A 26 15.65 1.53 -16.17
CA LEU A 26 14.86 1.91 -15.01
C LEU A 26 13.60 1.06 -14.84
N VAL A 27 13.28 0.20 -15.81
CA VAL A 27 12.09 -0.65 -15.79
C VAL A 27 12.51 -2.11 -15.81
N GLN A 28 11.90 -2.91 -14.94
CA GLN A 28 12.08 -4.36 -14.91
C GLN A 28 10.75 -5.10 -15.07
N PRO A 29 10.76 -6.31 -15.65
CA PRO A 29 9.54 -7.11 -15.79
C PRO A 29 8.94 -7.57 -14.46
N GLN A 30 9.79 -7.81 -13.46
CA GLN A 30 9.38 -8.17 -12.12
C GLN A 30 9.06 -6.92 -11.30
N ARG A 31 8.18 -7.06 -10.31
CA ARG A 31 7.86 -6.01 -9.34
C ARG A 31 9.13 -5.42 -8.73
N VAL A 32 9.18 -4.11 -8.64
CA VAL A 32 10.21 -3.42 -7.85
C VAL A 32 9.85 -3.57 -6.38
N ILE A 33 10.72 -4.21 -5.62
CA ILE A 33 10.49 -4.50 -4.20
C ILE A 33 11.05 -3.34 -3.37
N ILE A 34 10.22 -2.76 -2.52
CA ILE A 34 10.59 -1.74 -1.55
C ILE A 34 10.40 -2.34 -0.15
N GLU A 35 11.52 -2.76 0.44
CA GLU A 35 11.60 -3.48 1.71
C GLU A 35 12.73 -2.92 2.57
N GLU A 36 12.63 -3.10 3.89
CA GLU A 36 13.63 -2.65 4.86
C GLU A 36 15.02 -3.25 4.57
N GLY A 37 16.04 -2.40 4.53
CA GLY A 37 17.44 -2.83 4.39
C GLY A 37 17.89 -3.23 2.98
N ASP A 38 17.09 -2.99 1.92
CA ASP A 38 17.55 -3.12 0.52
C ASP A 38 18.41 -1.92 0.07
N ASP A 39 19.34 -1.49 0.94
CA ASP A 39 20.25 -0.36 0.69
C ASP A 39 21.19 -0.64 -0.51
N GLY A 40 21.40 -1.92 -0.84
CA GLY A 40 22.22 -2.39 -1.95
C GLY A 40 21.48 -2.62 -3.27
N HIS A 41 20.16 -2.43 -3.31
CA HIS A 41 19.30 -2.83 -4.45
C HIS A 41 19.47 -4.32 -4.83
N GLU A 42 19.81 -5.16 -3.86
CA GLU A 42 19.99 -6.60 -4.02
C GLU A 42 18.68 -7.28 -4.43
N MET A 43 17.54 -6.69 -4.04
CA MET A 43 16.22 -7.17 -4.45
C MET A 43 15.81 -6.72 -5.86
N ASN A 44 16.52 -5.73 -6.43
CA ASN A 44 16.19 -5.10 -7.71
C ASN A 44 17.41 -5.04 -8.68
N PRO A 45 18.11 -6.16 -8.92
CA PRO A 45 19.41 -6.15 -9.61
C PRO A 45 19.33 -5.70 -11.07
N ALA A 46 18.17 -5.85 -11.72
CA ALA A 46 17.97 -5.46 -13.12
C ALA A 46 18.04 -3.94 -13.34
N ILE A 47 17.67 -3.16 -12.31
CA ILE A 47 17.64 -1.69 -12.37
C ILE A 47 18.65 -1.03 -11.42
N ALA A 48 19.39 -1.81 -10.62
CA ALA A 48 20.30 -1.32 -9.59
C ALA A 48 21.31 -0.27 -10.09
N ASN A 49 21.88 -0.47 -11.29
CA ASN A 49 22.77 0.55 -11.88
C ASN A 49 21.99 1.76 -12.44
N GLY A 50 20.79 1.52 -12.94
CA GLY A 50 19.93 2.52 -13.57
C GLY A 50 19.48 3.62 -12.61
N VAL A 51 19.37 3.35 -11.31
CA VAL A 51 18.93 4.33 -10.30
C VAL A 51 19.79 5.59 -10.28
N LEU A 52 21.06 5.52 -10.72
CA LEU A 52 21.93 6.69 -10.89
C LEU A 52 21.32 7.73 -11.83
N LEU A 53 20.50 7.32 -12.80
CA LEU A 53 19.80 8.21 -13.72
C LEU A 53 18.73 9.08 -13.03
N LEU A 54 18.36 8.75 -11.79
CA LEU A 54 17.42 9.50 -10.96
C LEU A 54 18.12 10.57 -10.10
N GLN A 55 19.46 10.62 -10.12
CA GLN A 55 20.24 11.45 -9.21
C GLN A 55 20.80 12.70 -9.89
N GLN A 56 20.72 13.85 -9.22
CA GLN A 56 21.34 15.09 -9.72
C GLN A 56 22.86 15.00 -9.84
N LEU A 57 23.51 14.19 -8.99
CA LEU A 57 24.96 14.00 -9.05
C LEU A 57 25.40 13.42 -10.39
N PHE A 58 24.59 12.54 -10.98
CA PHE A 58 24.88 11.90 -12.27
C PHE A 58 24.39 12.72 -13.46
N MET A 59 23.16 13.26 -13.38
CA MET A 59 22.51 13.97 -14.48
C MET A 59 22.87 15.44 -14.58
N GLY A 60 23.48 16.02 -13.55
CA GLY A 60 23.78 17.45 -13.49
C GLY A 60 22.64 18.27 -12.86
N LYS A 61 23.02 19.43 -12.34
CA LYS A 61 22.13 20.36 -11.63
C LYS A 61 21.58 21.47 -12.52
N ASP A 62 21.96 21.49 -13.79
CA ASP A 62 21.44 22.46 -14.76
C ASP A 62 20.01 22.07 -15.19
N GLU A 63 19.37 22.95 -15.98
CA GLU A 63 17.98 22.73 -16.39
C GLU A 63 17.80 21.47 -17.25
N LYS A 64 18.84 21.09 -18.02
CA LYS A 64 18.81 19.87 -18.82
C LYS A 64 18.89 18.62 -17.94
N GLY A 65 19.81 18.59 -16.99
CA GLY A 65 19.91 17.52 -16.00
C GLY A 65 18.62 17.34 -15.21
N LYS A 66 18.05 18.43 -14.68
CA LYS A 66 16.75 18.42 -13.99
C LYS A 66 15.63 17.87 -14.88
N GLN A 67 15.58 18.28 -16.15
CA GLN A 67 14.62 17.75 -17.10
C GLN A 67 14.81 16.23 -17.31
N MET A 68 16.05 15.76 -17.50
CA MET A 68 16.33 14.34 -17.69
C MET A 68 15.95 13.50 -16.48
N ILE A 69 16.22 13.98 -15.26
CA ILE A 69 15.80 13.29 -14.04
C ILE A 69 14.27 13.23 -13.95
N LYS A 70 13.58 14.33 -14.27
CA LYS A 70 12.11 14.35 -14.28
C LYS A 70 11.56 13.30 -15.24
N GLU A 71 12.07 13.23 -16.46
CA GLU A 71 11.67 12.23 -17.46
C GLU A 71 12.01 10.79 -17.00
N ALA A 72 13.17 10.60 -16.39
CA ALA A 72 13.59 9.32 -15.83
C ALA A 72 12.64 8.85 -14.71
N ARG A 73 12.23 9.75 -13.80
CA ARG A 73 11.25 9.46 -12.75
C ARG A 73 9.88 9.11 -13.32
N GLU A 74 9.42 9.84 -14.33
CA GLU A 74 8.15 9.52 -15.01
C GLU A 74 8.16 8.10 -15.59
N VAL A 75 9.29 7.67 -16.16
CA VAL A 75 9.46 6.30 -16.67
C VAL A 75 9.54 5.30 -15.52
N HIS A 76 10.42 5.52 -14.55
CA HIS A 76 10.63 4.59 -13.44
C HIS A 76 9.35 4.34 -12.63
N TYR A 77 8.69 5.40 -12.16
CA TYR A 77 7.48 5.25 -11.33
C TYR A 77 6.23 4.95 -12.18
N GLY A 78 6.14 5.46 -13.40
CA GLY A 78 4.98 5.27 -14.27
C GLY A 78 4.94 3.91 -14.95
N GLU A 79 6.09 3.26 -15.19
CA GLU A 79 6.15 2.02 -15.96
C GLU A 79 6.46 0.78 -15.12
N ASN A 80 6.97 0.90 -13.89
CA ASN A 80 7.10 -0.26 -13.00
C ASN A 80 5.81 -0.55 -12.22
N GLU A 81 5.70 -1.80 -11.76
CA GLU A 81 4.82 -2.19 -10.66
C GLU A 81 5.65 -2.24 -9.37
N PHE A 82 5.18 -1.60 -8.31
CA PHE A 82 5.89 -1.55 -7.03
C PHE A 82 5.22 -2.44 -6.00
N TRP A 83 6.01 -3.17 -5.23
CA TRP A 83 5.57 -3.87 -4.04
C TRP A 83 6.24 -3.22 -2.83
N VAL A 84 5.42 -2.60 -1.98
CA VAL A 84 5.86 -1.77 -0.86
C VAL A 84 5.29 -2.32 0.45
N ARG A 85 6.11 -2.47 1.48
CA ARG A 85 5.62 -2.74 2.84
C ARG A 85 4.88 -1.50 3.38
N LEU A 86 3.73 -1.69 4.02
CA LEU A 86 2.84 -0.60 4.44
C LEU A 86 3.54 0.44 5.31
N HIS A 87 4.44 0.02 6.22
CA HIS A 87 5.20 0.93 7.07
C HIS A 87 6.19 1.81 6.31
N TRP A 88 6.66 1.40 5.12
CA TRP A 88 7.53 2.19 4.24
C TRP A 88 6.78 3.15 3.32
N LEU A 89 5.45 3.09 3.27
CA LEU A 89 4.66 3.90 2.35
C LEU A 89 4.88 5.41 2.55
N CYS A 90 5.15 5.85 3.80
CA CYS A 90 5.44 7.25 4.13
C CYS A 90 6.75 7.76 3.53
N GLU A 91 7.71 6.88 3.31
CA GLU A 91 8.99 7.21 2.69
C GLU A 91 8.89 7.07 1.17
N PHE A 92 8.28 5.98 0.70
CA PHE A 92 8.10 5.70 -0.72
C PHE A 92 7.34 6.80 -1.46
N ARG A 93 6.38 7.50 -0.82
CA ARG A 93 5.63 8.61 -1.45
C ARG A 93 6.53 9.76 -1.93
N CYS A 94 7.77 9.83 -1.45
CA CYS A 94 8.78 10.81 -1.83
C CYS A 94 9.98 10.13 -2.47
N ASP A 95 10.60 10.78 -3.45
CA ASP A 95 11.86 10.30 -4.01
C ASP A 95 12.98 10.37 -2.96
N GLN A 96 13.71 9.27 -2.81
CA GLN A 96 14.83 9.11 -1.89
C GLN A 96 16.19 9.15 -2.60
N TYR A 97 16.22 9.16 -3.95
CA TYR A 97 17.47 9.05 -4.72
C TYR A 97 18.31 10.34 -4.73
N ASP A 98 17.76 11.48 -4.31
CA ASP A 98 18.44 12.78 -4.39
C ASP A 98 18.51 13.47 -3.02
N PHE A 99 19.69 13.44 -2.40
CA PHE A 99 19.91 13.99 -1.07
C PHE A 99 19.51 15.47 -0.99
N GLY A 100 18.57 15.77 -0.11
CA GLY A 100 18.11 17.13 0.19
C GLY A 100 16.97 17.66 -0.67
N THR A 101 16.43 16.87 -1.61
CA THR A 101 15.24 17.27 -2.38
C THR A 101 14.11 16.26 -2.17
N VAL A 102 13.11 16.63 -1.35
CA VAL A 102 11.90 15.83 -1.17
C VAL A 102 10.96 16.10 -2.34
N LEU A 103 10.89 15.17 -3.29
CA LEU A 103 9.98 15.28 -4.43
C LEU A 103 8.85 14.27 -4.32
N PRO A 104 7.57 14.69 -4.39
CA PRO A 104 6.46 13.76 -4.31
C PRO A 104 6.39 12.90 -5.57
N ILE A 105 6.52 11.58 -5.41
CA ILE A 105 6.43 10.60 -6.52
C ILE A 105 5.13 9.82 -6.51
N ALA A 106 4.33 9.92 -5.45
CA ALA A 106 3.03 9.25 -5.38
C ALA A 106 2.12 9.49 -6.61
N PRO A 107 2.06 10.71 -7.20
CA PRO A 107 1.29 10.94 -8.43
C PRO A 107 1.88 10.29 -9.70
N LEU A 108 3.13 9.81 -9.67
CA LEU A 108 3.77 9.15 -10.82
C LEU A 108 3.55 7.64 -10.81
N ALA A 109 3.38 7.03 -9.64
CA ALA A 109 3.18 5.60 -9.50
C ALA A 109 1.82 5.15 -10.05
N ARG A 110 1.83 4.22 -11.01
CA ARG A 110 0.61 3.71 -11.67
C ARG A 110 0.13 2.38 -11.11
N ARG A 111 1.03 1.50 -10.66
CA ARG A 111 0.68 0.15 -10.18
C ARG A 111 1.38 -0.15 -8.87
N LEU A 112 0.60 -0.41 -7.83
CA LEU A 112 1.09 -0.53 -6.48
C LEU A 112 0.48 -1.74 -5.77
N ILE A 113 1.33 -2.53 -5.13
CA ILE A 113 0.96 -3.56 -4.18
C ILE A 113 1.48 -3.11 -2.82
N VAL A 114 0.57 -2.86 -1.88
CA VAL A 114 0.94 -2.50 -0.51
C VAL A 114 0.67 -3.67 0.40
N GLU A 115 1.68 -4.12 1.12
CA GLU A 115 1.59 -5.29 1.98
C GLU A 115 1.61 -4.92 3.46
N THR A 116 0.69 -5.49 4.22
CA THR A 116 0.66 -5.41 5.68
C THR A 116 0.54 -6.80 6.28
N ASP A 117 1.14 -7.01 7.44
CA ASP A 117 0.96 -8.23 8.22
C ASP A 117 -0.39 -8.22 8.95
N LEU A 118 -0.81 -9.40 9.44
CA LEU A 118 -2.03 -9.56 10.22
C LEU A 118 -1.83 -9.07 11.66
N HIS A 119 -2.88 -8.51 12.23
CA HIS A 119 -2.96 -8.16 13.65
C HIS A 119 -3.21 -9.44 14.49
N ASP A 120 -2.18 -10.27 14.66
CA ASP A 120 -2.22 -11.53 15.42
C ASP A 120 -1.66 -11.40 16.85
N GLY A 121 -1.40 -10.16 17.31
CA GLY A 121 -0.82 -9.86 18.61
C GLY A 121 0.72 -9.87 18.62
N TYR A 122 1.36 -10.19 17.49
CA TYR A 122 2.77 -9.93 17.27
C TYR A 122 2.94 -8.69 16.39
N ASP A 123 3.49 -7.63 16.95
CA ASP A 123 3.92 -6.46 16.16
C ASP A 123 5.34 -6.69 15.67
N ALA A 124 5.47 -7.30 14.48
CA ALA A 124 6.77 -7.46 13.82
C ALA A 124 7.35 -6.12 13.37
N GLU A 125 6.48 -5.12 13.17
CA GLU A 125 6.79 -3.77 12.69
C GLU A 125 6.83 -2.79 13.86
N ASN A 126 7.21 -3.28 15.05
CA ASN A 126 7.28 -2.47 16.25
C ASN A 126 8.47 -1.51 16.12
N ASP A 127 8.19 -0.38 15.47
CA ASP A 127 9.03 0.81 15.40
C ASP A 127 9.18 1.32 16.85
N MET A 128 10.08 0.70 17.61
CA MET A 128 10.58 1.22 18.89
C MET A 128 11.43 2.46 18.66
N ASP A 129 11.90 2.64 17.43
CA ASP A 129 12.45 3.89 16.95
C ASP A 129 11.31 4.87 16.68
N ASP A 130 11.44 6.09 17.20
CA ASP A 130 10.53 7.21 16.92
C ASP A 130 10.57 7.53 15.42
N ASN A 131 9.81 6.79 14.61
CA ASN A 131 9.57 7.15 13.22
C ASN A 131 8.88 8.52 13.24
N PRO A 132 9.53 9.61 12.75
CA PRO A 132 8.99 10.95 12.86
C PRO A 132 7.65 11.13 12.12
N PHE A 133 7.33 10.24 11.16
CA PHE A 133 6.05 10.22 10.47
C PHE A 133 4.93 9.54 11.28
N TYR A 134 5.30 8.61 12.17
CA TYR A 134 4.39 7.82 13.00
C TYR A 134 4.83 7.80 14.47
N PRO A 135 4.89 8.96 15.14
CA PRO A 135 5.30 9.02 16.53
C PRO A 135 4.39 8.15 17.39
N HIS A 136 4.96 7.52 18.41
CA HIS A 136 4.19 6.86 19.46
C HIS A 136 3.20 7.86 20.05
N ASP A 137 1.91 7.54 19.99
CA ASP A 137 0.85 8.43 20.49
C ASP A 137 0.65 8.33 22.01
N GLY A 138 1.48 7.54 22.70
CA GLY A 138 1.47 7.35 24.16
C GLY A 138 0.23 6.62 24.69
N ILE A 139 -0.67 6.15 23.82
CA ILE A 139 -1.85 5.37 24.22
C ILE A 139 -1.42 3.90 24.31
N GLY A 140 -1.12 3.47 25.54
CA GLY A 140 -0.59 2.15 25.83
C GLY A 140 -1.44 0.98 25.34
N ASP A 141 -0.79 -0.16 25.17
CA ASP A 141 -1.38 -1.42 24.72
C ASP A 141 -2.44 -1.90 25.71
N ARG A 142 -3.71 -1.57 25.46
CA ARG A 142 -4.78 -2.35 26.04
C ARG A 142 -4.79 -3.68 25.30
N LYS A 143 -4.22 -4.71 25.93
CA LYS A 143 -4.48 -6.11 25.57
C LYS A 143 -5.97 -6.38 25.81
N GLU A 144 -6.81 -5.99 24.86
CA GLU A 144 -8.17 -6.48 24.81
C GLU A 144 -8.07 -7.95 24.41
N ASN A 145 -8.60 -8.85 25.25
CA ASN A 145 -8.75 -10.24 24.86
C ASN A 145 -9.64 -10.28 23.62
N ILE A 146 -9.08 -10.64 22.47
CA ILE A 146 -9.83 -10.83 21.24
C ILE A 146 -10.79 -12.00 21.49
N ASP A 147 -12.08 -11.71 21.69
CA ASP A 147 -13.10 -12.74 21.61
C ASP A 147 -13.30 -13.07 20.11
N PRO A 148 -12.89 -14.26 19.64
CA PRO A 148 -13.02 -14.63 18.23
C PRO A 148 -14.47 -14.66 17.75
N ASN A 149 -15.43 -14.69 18.68
CA ASN A 149 -16.87 -14.64 18.39
C ASN A 149 -17.43 -13.21 18.35
N HIS A 150 -16.69 -12.20 18.84
CA HIS A 150 -17.12 -10.80 18.93
C HIS A 150 -16.05 -9.81 18.47
N ILE A 151 -15.56 -9.99 17.25
CA ILE A 151 -14.57 -9.09 16.63
C ILE A 151 -15.13 -7.69 16.43
N ARG A 152 -14.34 -6.68 16.81
CA ARG A 152 -14.62 -5.26 16.62
C ARG A 152 -13.32 -4.52 16.26
N PRO A 153 -13.41 -3.37 15.58
CA PRO A 153 -12.24 -2.54 15.33
C PRO A 153 -11.58 -2.20 16.67
N SER A 154 -10.33 -2.60 16.83
CA SER A 154 -9.53 -2.31 17.99
C SER A 154 -9.05 -0.86 17.94
N GLY A 155 -8.97 -0.31 19.15
CA GLY A 155 -8.34 0.97 19.38
C GLY A 155 -6.88 0.83 19.75
N ASP A 156 -6.19 -0.30 19.48
CA ASP A 156 -4.78 -0.49 19.84
C ASP A 156 -3.81 0.26 18.91
N ILE A 157 -2.52 0.30 19.29
CA ILE A 157 -1.51 1.06 18.57
C ILE A 157 -1.26 0.52 17.16
N VAL A 158 -1.26 -0.79 16.97
CA VAL A 158 -1.06 -1.44 15.67
C VAL A 158 -2.18 -1.04 14.73
N ALA A 159 -3.43 -1.20 15.15
CA ALA A 159 -4.60 -0.82 14.38
C ALA A 159 -4.62 0.68 14.02
N ARG A 160 -4.27 1.57 14.96
CA ARG A 160 -4.18 3.02 14.69
C ARG A 160 -3.08 3.33 13.68
N ARG A 161 -1.89 2.74 13.81
CA ARG A 161 -0.77 2.91 12.88
C ARG A 161 -1.11 2.39 11.49
N THR A 162 -1.64 1.18 11.37
CA THR A 162 -2.07 0.59 10.10
C THR A 162 -3.10 1.49 9.40
N ARG A 163 -4.12 1.98 10.12
CA ARG A 163 -5.10 2.93 9.55
C ARG A 163 -4.44 4.21 9.04
N LYS A 164 -3.56 4.83 9.82
CA LYS A 164 -2.88 6.08 9.45
C LYS A 164 -1.95 5.88 8.25
N ARG A 165 -1.21 4.78 8.20
CA ARG A 165 -0.37 4.41 7.05
C ARG A 165 -1.21 4.19 5.79
N LEU A 166 -2.35 3.52 5.90
CA LEU A 166 -3.27 3.31 4.77
C LEU A 166 -3.85 4.61 4.21
N GLU A 167 -4.00 5.67 5.00
CA GLU A 167 -4.45 6.97 4.49
C GLU A 167 -3.46 7.61 3.51
N GLU A 168 -2.18 7.24 3.54
CA GLU A 168 -1.20 7.71 2.56
C GLU A 168 -1.53 7.25 1.12
N LEU A 169 -2.30 6.17 0.96
CA LEU A 169 -2.73 5.70 -0.35
C LEU A 169 -3.56 6.75 -1.10
N PHE A 170 -4.24 7.67 -0.43
CA PHE A 170 -4.99 8.76 -1.11
C PHE A 170 -4.09 9.69 -1.92
N LEU A 171 -2.77 9.71 -1.69
CA LEU A 171 -1.82 10.52 -2.47
C LEU A 171 -1.53 9.95 -3.86
N PHE A 172 -1.84 8.67 -4.10
CA PHE A 172 -1.57 7.95 -5.35
C PHE A 172 -2.69 8.16 -6.38
N VAL A 173 -3.01 9.43 -6.62
CA VAL A 173 -4.21 9.85 -7.38
C VAL A 173 -4.28 9.27 -8.81
N ASN A 174 -3.12 9.07 -9.44
CA ASN A 174 -2.98 8.55 -10.80
C ASN A 174 -2.78 7.03 -10.87
N ALA A 175 -2.82 6.32 -9.73
CA ALA A 175 -2.65 4.88 -9.73
C ALA A 175 -3.80 4.21 -10.51
N GLU A 176 -3.45 3.39 -11.48
CA GLU A 176 -4.39 2.58 -12.25
C GLU A 176 -4.81 1.32 -11.49
N GLU A 177 -3.91 0.84 -10.62
CA GLU A 177 -4.13 -0.35 -9.80
C GLU A 177 -3.42 -0.20 -8.45
N ILE A 178 -4.18 -0.39 -7.37
CA ILE A 178 -3.68 -0.49 -6.00
C ILE A 178 -4.24 -1.76 -5.38
N THR A 179 -3.36 -2.67 -4.96
CA THR A 179 -3.74 -3.88 -4.23
C THR A 179 -3.21 -3.82 -2.81
N LEU A 180 -4.09 -3.77 -1.82
CA LEU A 180 -3.75 -3.99 -0.41
C LEU A 180 -3.68 -5.49 -0.14
N VAL A 181 -2.53 -5.97 0.32
CA VAL A 181 -2.28 -7.37 0.64
C VAL A 181 -2.25 -7.55 2.16
N LEU A 182 -3.11 -8.42 2.67
CA LEU A 182 -3.05 -8.95 4.03
C LEU A 182 -2.19 -10.22 4.01
N ARG A 183 -0.92 -10.13 4.41
CA ARG A 183 -0.01 -11.28 4.45
C ARG A 183 -0.10 -11.98 5.81
N GLY A 184 -0.31 -13.30 5.80
CA GLY A 184 -0.29 -14.06 7.05
C GLY A 184 -0.66 -15.52 6.90
N GLY A 185 -0.80 -16.21 8.03
CA GLY A 185 -1.31 -17.57 8.09
C GLY A 185 -2.80 -17.67 7.73
N GLY A 186 -3.41 -18.80 8.09
CA GLY A 186 -4.85 -18.99 7.99
C GLY A 186 -5.38 -19.38 6.60
N PRO A 187 -6.71 -19.61 6.50
CA PRO A 187 -7.42 -19.81 5.24
C PRO A 187 -7.37 -18.58 4.33
N SER A 188 -7.43 -18.80 3.02
CA SER A 188 -7.37 -17.70 2.04
C SER A 188 -8.63 -16.84 2.02
N ASP A 189 -9.78 -17.35 2.44
CA ASP A 189 -10.99 -16.54 2.63
C ASP A 189 -10.89 -15.61 3.85
N GLY A 190 -9.85 -15.74 4.68
CA GLY A 190 -9.65 -14.88 5.84
C GLY A 190 -10.58 -15.20 7.00
N SER A 191 -11.07 -16.44 7.10
CA SER A 191 -11.94 -16.87 8.21
C SER A 191 -11.24 -16.99 9.56
N ASP A 192 -9.91 -16.94 9.59
CA ASP A 192 -9.14 -16.94 10.84
C ASP A 192 -9.29 -15.63 11.62
N ALA A 193 -9.13 -15.71 12.94
CA ALA A 193 -9.36 -14.59 13.84
C ALA A 193 -8.43 -13.38 13.55
N ALA A 194 -7.16 -13.62 13.24
CA ALA A 194 -6.21 -12.54 12.97
C ALA A 194 -6.56 -11.78 11.69
N THR A 195 -6.92 -12.48 10.62
CA THR A 195 -7.40 -11.82 9.39
C THR A 195 -8.67 -11.03 9.63
N ARG A 196 -9.66 -11.61 10.33
CA ARG A 196 -10.92 -10.92 10.65
C ARG A 196 -10.70 -9.68 11.54
N GLN A 197 -9.80 -9.77 12.52
CA GLN A 197 -9.43 -8.64 13.37
C GLN A 197 -8.78 -7.52 12.55
N THR A 198 -7.80 -7.88 11.70
CA THR A 198 -7.15 -6.93 10.78
C THR A 198 -8.17 -6.23 9.89
N ILE A 199 -9.09 -6.98 9.29
CA ILE A 199 -10.18 -6.44 8.46
C ILE A 199 -11.05 -5.46 9.26
N ALA A 200 -11.44 -5.83 10.49
CA ALA A 200 -12.23 -4.95 11.35
C ALA A 200 -11.51 -3.62 11.60
N ASP A 201 -10.23 -3.70 11.93
CA ASP A 201 -9.40 -2.55 12.30
C ASP A 201 -9.24 -1.55 11.16
N ILE A 202 -9.12 -2.03 9.93
CA ILE A 202 -8.95 -1.19 8.74
C ILE A 202 -10.27 -0.91 8.00
N SER A 203 -11.39 -1.43 8.50
CA SER A 203 -12.66 -1.51 7.76
C SER A 203 -13.15 -0.15 7.24
N VAL A 204 -13.06 0.89 8.07
CA VAL A 204 -13.43 2.26 7.73
C VAL A 204 -12.51 2.85 6.67
N THR A 205 -11.19 2.72 6.84
CA THR A 205 -10.21 3.26 5.88
C THR A 205 -10.31 2.56 4.53
N VAL A 206 -10.41 1.23 4.52
CA VAL A 206 -10.58 0.45 3.28
C VAL A 206 -11.88 0.79 2.56
N LYS A 207 -12.98 1.03 3.30
CA LYS A 207 -14.23 1.50 2.69
C LYS A 207 -14.04 2.82 1.94
N ARG A 208 -13.37 3.80 2.58
CA ARG A 208 -13.04 5.09 1.95
C ARG A 208 -12.12 4.93 0.74
N LEU A 209 -11.16 4.01 0.79
CA LEU A 209 -10.27 3.71 -0.34
C LEU A 209 -11.04 3.09 -1.52
N ILE A 210 -11.93 2.14 -1.27
CA ILE A 210 -12.82 1.56 -2.29
C ILE A 210 -13.71 2.65 -2.92
N GLU A 211 -14.27 3.55 -2.10
CA GLU A 211 -15.10 4.67 -2.59
C GLU A 211 -14.29 5.66 -3.45
N PHE A 212 -13.04 5.93 -3.09
CA PHE A 212 -12.18 6.88 -3.79
C PHE A 212 -11.57 6.31 -5.10
N PHE A 213 -11.07 5.08 -5.05
CA PHE A 213 -10.38 4.46 -6.18
C PHE A 213 -11.31 3.65 -7.09
N GLY A 214 -12.47 3.23 -6.59
CA GLY A 214 -13.42 2.41 -7.32
C GLY A 214 -12.83 1.05 -7.69
N ASN A 215 -12.94 0.68 -8.97
CA ASN A 215 -12.42 -0.59 -9.49
C ASN A 215 -10.88 -0.66 -9.56
N ARG A 216 -10.18 0.45 -9.31
CA ARG A 216 -8.70 0.49 -9.27
C ARG A 216 -8.13 -0.01 -7.95
N PHE A 217 -8.95 -0.19 -6.91
CA PHE A 217 -8.49 -0.67 -5.61
C PHE A 217 -9.01 -2.07 -5.32
N ALA A 218 -8.10 -2.93 -4.90
CA ALA A 218 -8.40 -4.28 -4.44
C ALA A 218 -7.80 -4.51 -3.05
N ILE A 219 -8.39 -5.45 -2.32
CA ILE A 219 -7.82 -6.01 -1.10
C ILE A 219 -7.77 -7.54 -1.25
N GLU A 220 -6.62 -8.13 -0.93
CA GLU A 220 -6.38 -9.56 -1.07
C GLU A 220 -5.78 -10.19 0.19
N LYS A 221 -6.11 -11.46 0.42
CA LYS A 221 -5.39 -12.30 1.39
C LYS A 221 -4.28 -13.05 0.69
N TRP A 222 -3.05 -12.85 1.14
CA TRP A 222 -1.92 -13.65 0.69
C TRP A 222 -1.45 -14.60 1.81
N PRO A 223 -1.28 -15.89 1.50
CA PRO A 223 -0.77 -16.87 2.47
C PRO A 223 0.74 -16.69 2.70
N LYS A 224 1.23 -16.99 3.90
CA LYS A 224 2.68 -17.04 4.21
C LYS A 224 3.43 -17.96 3.24
N ASN A 225 2.82 -19.10 2.88
CA ASN A 225 3.35 -19.99 1.86
C ASN A 225 2.86 -19.57 0.46
N ARG A 226 3.79 -19.15 -0.40
CA ARG A 226 3.54 -18.70 -1.78
C ARG A 226 2.90 -19.75 -2.69
N SER A 227 2.80 -21.02 -2.28
CA SER A 227 2.17 -22.10 -3.05
C SER A 227 0.63 -22.11 -3.01
N ARG A 228 0.01 -21.32 -2.12
CA ARG A 228 -1.46 -21.24 -1.98
C ARG A 228 -2.01 -20.06 -2.78
N SER A 229 -3.20 -20.24 -3.35
CA SER A 229 -3.89 -19.19 -4.11
C SER A 229 -4.22 -17.98 -3.25
N THR A 230 -4.01 -16.79 -3.80
CA THR A 230 -4.50 -15.54 -3.21
C THR A 230 -6.02 -15.47 -3.33
N ARG A 231 -6.65 -14.61 -2.52
CA ARG A 231 -8.10 -14.42 -2.55
C ARG A 231 -8.43 -12.94 -2.48
N ASN A 232 -9.23 -12.48 -3.44
CA ASN A 232 -9.82 -11.15 -3.40
C ASN A 232 -10.92 -11.08 -2.32
N LEU A 233 -10.83 -10.07 -1.45
CA LEU A 233 -11.73 -9.86 -0.32
C LEU A 233 -12.64 -8.63 -0.50
N VAL A 234 -12.58 -7.92 -1.63
CA VAL A 234 -13.35 -6.68 -1.89
C VAL A 234 -14.85 -6.90 -1.67
N SER A 235 -15.33 -8.11 -1.97
CA SER A 235 -16.73 -8.51 -1.76
C SER A 235 -17.22 -8.38 -0.31
N TYR A 236 -16.33 -8.32 0.69
CA TYR A 236 -16.70 -8.11 2.10
C TYR A 236 -17.19 -6.68 2.38
N TRP A 237 -16.79 -5.71 1.55
CA TRP A 237 -17.28 -4.33 1.63
C TRP A 237 -18.54 -4.10 0.77
N SER A 238 -19.05 -5.13 0.10
CA SER A 238 -20.32 -5.01 -0.63
C SER A 238 -21.48 -4.85 0.33
N LYS A 239 -22.39 -3.90 0.04
CA LYS A 239 -23.58 -3.65 0.85
C LYS A 239 -24.42 -4.95 0.97
N PRO A 240 -24.77 -5.39 2.20
CA PRO A 240 -25.61 -6.56 2.38
C PRO A 240 -27.00 -6.39 1.73
N THR A 241 -27.43 -7.44 1.02
CA THR A 241 -28.78 -7.52 0.45
C THR A 241 -29.81 -7.96 1.50
N ASP A 242 -31.10 -7.79 1.23
CA ASP A 242 -32.16 -8.30 2.12
C ASP A 242 -32.13 -9.82 2.25
N LEU A 243 -31.68 -10.52 1.20
CA LEU A 243 -31.43 -11.96 1.28
C LEU A 243 -30.28 -12.26 2.24
N THR A 244 -29.15 -11.55 2.13
CA THR A 244 -28.01 -11.67 3.06
C THR A 244 -28.45 -11.48 4.51
N ARG A 245 -29.28 -10.46 4.79
CA ARG A 245 -29.78 -10.20 6.15
C ARG A 245 -30.67 -11.34 6.67
N ARG A 246 -31.56 -11.89 5.83
CA ARG A 246 -32.40 -13.04 6.19
C ARG A 246 -31.56 -14.29 6.45
N ASP A 247 -30.62 -14.59 5.56
CA ASP A 247 -29.76 -15.77 5.69
C ASP A 247 -28.94 -15.72 6.98
N VAL A 248 -28.44 -14.55 7.39
CA VAL A 248 -27.71 -14.39 8.66
C VAL A 248 -28.65 -14.60 9.86
N ASN A 249 -29.85 -14.01 9.83
CA ASN A 249 -30.83 -14.17 10.91
C ASN A 249 -31.31 -15.64 11.07
N GLU A 250 -31.36 -16.39 9.98
CA GLU A 250 -31.80 -17.79 9.94
C GLU A 250 -30.64 -18.79 10.10
N GLY A 251 -29.40 -18.32 10.27
CA GLY A 251 -28.22 -19.17 10.40
C GLY A 251 -27.83 -19.94 9.13
N ARG A 252 -28.24 -19.45 7.96
CA ARG A 252 -27.99 -20.05 6.63
C ARG A 252 -26.92 -19.32 5.81
N ALA A 253 -26.37 -18.23 6.34
CA ALA A 253 -25.42 -17.39 5.63
C ALA A 253 -24.08 -18.08 5.36
N SER A 254 -23.53 -17.81 4.18
CA SER A 254 -22.13 -18.08 3.87
C SER A 254 -21.19 -17.19 4.70
N PHE A 255 -19.92 -17.58 4.80
CA PHE A 255 -18.91 -16.76 5.47
C PHE A 255 -18.78 -15.35 4.88
N GLN A 256 -18.82 -15.23 3.54
CA GLN A 256 -18.80 -13.93 2.87
C GLN A 256 -19.99 -13.06 3.28
N GLN A 257 -21.20 -13.63 3.35
CA GLN A 257 -22.40 -12.92 3.78
C GLN A 257 -22.29 -12.46 5.25
N GLN A 258 -21.70 -13.29 6.12
CA GLN A 258 -21.42 -12.89 7.50
C GLN A 258 -20.42 -11.72 7.55
N MET A 259 -19.33 -11.79 6.78
CA MET A 259 -18.34 -10.71 6.69
C MET A 259 -18.94 -9.40 6.17
N GLN A 260 -19.86 -9.47 5.19
CA GLN A 260 -20.57 -8.28 4.71
C GLN A 260 -21.40 -7.61 5.82
N MET A 261 -22.06 -8.39 6.67
CA MET A 261 -22.81 -7.87 7.82
C MET A 261 -21.87 -7.28 8.90
N ASP A 262 -20.76 -7.95 9.17
CA ASP A 262 -19.75 -7.50 10.14
C ASP A 262 -19.11 -6.18 9.68
N VAL A 263 -18.65 -6.09 8.42
CA VAL A 263 -18.09 -4.87 7.83
C VAL A 263 -19.12 -3.74 7.77
N GLU A 264 -20.39 -4.03 7.43
CA GLU A 264 -21.44 -3.02 7.51
C GLU A 264 -21.57 -2.48 8.93
N ARG A 265 -21.54 -3.33 9.96
CA ARG A 265 -21.61 -2.92 11.36
C ARG A 265 -20.42 -2.07 11.78
N TRP A 266 -19.20 -2.46 11.39
CA TRP A 266 -17.97 -1.76 11.76
C TRP A 266 -17.81 -0.40 11.07
N THR A 267 -18.42 -0.24 9.89
CA THR A 267 -18.34 0.99 9.09
C THR A 267 -19.54 1.93 9.24
N ARG A 268 -20.50 1.61 10.12
CA ARG A 268 -21.56 2.53 10.51
C ARG A 268 -20.97 3.62 11.40
N GLU A 269 -21.18 4.88 11.01
CA GLU A 269 -20.90 6.00 11.91
C GLU A 269 -21.70 5.83 13.20
N PRO A 270 -21.11 6.12 14.37
CA PRO A 270 -21.89 6.16 15.60
C PRO A 270 -23.01 7.18 15.41
N VAL A 271 -24.26 6.72 15.59
CA VAL A 271 -25.43 7.61 15.61
C VAL A 271 -25.12 8.69 16.62
N THR A 272 -24.88 9.92 16.15
CA THR A 272 -24.77 11.08 17.03
C THR A 272 -26.17 11.28 17.58
N ILE A 273 -26.43 10.67 18.74
CA ILE A 273 -27.62 11.00 19.53
C ILE A 273 -27.39 12.46 19.92
N LYS A 274 -27.98 13.38 19.16
CA LYS A 274 -28.14 14.76 19.62
C LYS A 274 -28.94 14.66 20.91
N SER A 275 -28.26 14.89 22.04
CA SER A 275 -28.94 15.08 23.30
C SER A 275 -29.99 16.17 23.10
N PRO A 276 -31.26 15.94 23.45
CA PRO A 276 -32.24 17.01 23.44
C PRO A 276 -31.79 18.06 24.46
N SER A 277 -31.59 19.28 23.97
CA SER A 277 -31.36 20.50 24.72
C SER A 277 -32.50 20.81 25.68
#